data_AF-A0AB36GCK5-F1
#
_entry.id   AF-A0AB36GCK5-F1
#
_cell.length_a   1.000
_cell.length_b   1.000
_cell.length_c   1.000
_cell.angle_alpha   90.00
_cell.angle_beta   90.00
_cell.angle_gamma   90.00
#
_symmetry.space_group_name_H-M   'P 1'
#
loop_
_entity.id
_entity.type
_entity.pdbx_description
1 polymer ?
#
loop_
_entity_poly.entity_id
_entity_poly.type
_entity_poly.pdbx_seq_one_letter_code
_entity_poly.pdbx_strand_id
1 'polypeptide(L)'
;MHSSIQSRFAPILYVLIFFAGFLAAQVWFNQQAYLTNLPLLVTAISAVALVWLIWAVVSARSKAKSKMLHREQLIQKESIHPVLHATLQRSDGQTDLLVLVVRNSGKGLAKNVRFEVEPLPDHLPSKLVADAVMRLEMFSCGVDMLASGELYGGVFASMLALAAKLPDQTFGGVLKLKASYENAFGDLCTSESILDLGILNFNLSEIKSSGEQKPRKKLLY
;
A
#
# COMPACT_ATOMS: atom_id res chain seq x y z
N MET A 1 -5.32 12.08 -32.12
CA MET A 1 -6.28 11.08 -31.57
C MET A 1 -7.65 11.13 -32.28
N HIS A 2 -7.74 11.20 -33.62
CA HIS A 2 -9.02 11.27 -34.36
C HIS A 2 -9.22 10.14 -35.41
N SER A 3 -8.19 9.35 -35.72
CA SER A 3 -8.20 8.39 -36.85
C SER A 3 -8.87 7.03 -36.55
N SER A 4 -9.01 6.62 -35.29
CA SER A 4 -9.52 5.28 -34.94
C SER A 4 -11.04 5.12 -35.04
N ILE A 5 -11.78 6.22 -34.99
CA ILE A 5 -13.25 6.22 -35.05
C ILE A 5 -13.68 6.23 -36.54
N GLN A 6 -13.13 7.13 -37.35
CA GLN A 6 -13.48 7.23 -38.78
C GLN A 6 -13.14 5.95 -39.57
N SER A 7 -12.00 5.29 -39.32
CA SER A 7 -11.65 4.06 -40.06
C SER A 7 -12.55 2.86 -39.72
N ARG A 8 -13.11 2.82 -38.50
CA ARG A 8 -14.05 1.78 -38.08
C ARG A 8 -15.47 2.01 -38.57
N PHE A 9 -15.87 3.27 -38.78
CA PHE A 9 -17.21 3.63 -39.26
C PHE A 9 -17.32 3.74 -40.78
N ALA A 10 -16.21 3.98 -41.50
CA ALA A 10 -16.22 4.08 -42.96
C ALA A 10 -16.81 2.85 -43.69
N PRO A 11 -16.47 1.59 -43.32
CA PRO A 11 -17.04 0.42 -44.01
C PRO A 11 -18.54 0.31 -43.82
N ILE A 12 -19.03 0.61 -42.61
CA ILE A 12 -20.45 0.57 -42.26
C ILE A 12 -21.21 1.66 -43.01
N LEU A 13 -20.63 2.86 -43.12
CA LEU A 13 -21.22 3.97 -43.86
C LEU A 13 -21.33 3.66 -45.36
N TYR A 14 -20.31 3.05 -45.97
CA TYR A 14 -20.36 2.61 -47.36
C TYR A 14 -21.46 1.58 -47.61
N VAL A 15 -21.61 0.61 -46.71
CA VAL A 15 -22.68 -0.38 -46.78
C VAL A 15 -24.05 0.29 -46.68
N LEU A 16 -24.24 1.24 -45.76
CA LEU A 16 -25.49 2.00 -45.63
C LEU A 16 -25.81 2.83 -46.88
N ILE A 17 -24.81 3.50 -47.47
CA ILE A 17 -24.98 4.28 -48.72
C ILE A 17 -25.36 3.36 -49.88
N PHE A 18 -24.73 2.19 -49.98
CA PHE A 18 -25.05 1.20 -51.00
C PHE A 18 -26.50 0.70 -50.87
N PHE A 19 -26.94 0.36 -49.65
CA PHE A 19 -28.32 -0.06 -49.41
C PHE A 19 -29.32 1.07 -49.66
N ALA A 20 -29.00 2.31 -49.28
CA ALA A 20 -29.85 3.46 -49.57
C ALA A 20 -30.01 3.69 -51.09
N GLY A 21 -28.92 3.60 -51.86
CA GLY A 21 -28.96 3.67 -53.32
C GLY A 21 -29.73 2.52 -53.96
N PHE A 22 -29.54 1.29 -53.45
CA PHE A 22 -30.28 0.11 -53.91
C PHE A 22 -31.78 0.23 -53.65
N LEU A 23 -32.18 0.69 -52.47
CA LEU A 23 -33.59 0.93 -52.13
C LEU A 23 -34.21 2.02 -53.02
N ALA A 24 -33.48 3.12 -53.27
CA ALA A 24 -33.94 4.17 -54.18
C ALA A 24 -34.14 3.65 -55.62
N ALA A 25 -33.26 2.77 -56.10
CA ALA A 25 -33.41 2.14 -57.41
C ALA A 25 -34.61 1.17 -57.46
N GLN A 26 -34.84 0.37 -56.42
CA GLN A 26 -35.99 -0.53 -56.34
C GLN A 26 -37.33 0.22 -56.32
N VAL A 27 -37.39 1.38 -55.63
CA VAL A 27 -38.56 2.27 -55.64
C VAL A 27 -38.84 2.83 -57.03
N TRP A 28 -37.81 3.13 -57.83
CA TRP A 28 -37.98 3.71 -59.17
C TRP A 28 -38.40 2.68 -60.22
N PHE A 29 -37.85 1.46 -60.15
CA PHE A 29 -38.08 0.41 -61.16
C PHE A 29 -39.24 -0.54 -60.84
N ASN A 30 -39.65 -0.71 -59.57
CA ASN A 30 -40.69 -1.67 -59.20
C ASN A 30 -41.55 -1.21 -57.99
N GLN A 31 -42.32 -0.13 -58.20
CA GLN A 31 -43.11 0.54 -57.17
C GLN A 31 -44.12 -0.39 -56.46
N GLN A 32 -44.82 -1.26 -57.19
CA GLN A 32 -45.92 -2.07 -56.62
C GLN A 32 -45.44 -3.22 -55.73
N ALA A 33 -44.37 -3.92 -56.12
CA ALA A 33 -43.79 -5.01 -55.33
C ALA A 33 -43.01 -4.50 -54.10
N TYR A 34 -42.46 -3.28 -54.19
CA TYR A 34 -41.78 -2.63 -53.08
C TYR A 34 -42.77 -2.20 -51.98
N LEU A 35 -43.89 -1.59 -52.36
CA LEU A 35 -44.92 -1.14 -51.41
C LEU A 35 -45.60 -2.30 -50.64
N THR A 36 -45.71 -3.48 -51.25
CA THR A 36 -46.30 -4.67 -50.59
C THR A 36 -45.39 -5.26 -49.51
N ASN A 37 -44.06 -5.21 -49.70
CA ASN A 37 -43.08 -5.81 -48.79
C ASN A 37 -42.42 -4.79 -47.83
N LEU A 38 -42.70 -3.49 -48.01
CA LEU A 38 -42.19 -2.40 -47.19
C LEU A 38 -42.44 -2.60 -45.68
N PRO A 39 -43.64 -3.03 -45.22
CA PRO A 39 -43.89 -3.26 -43.80
C PRO A 39 -42.99 -4.37 -43.21
N LEU A 40 -42.76 -5.44 -43.98
CA LEU A 40 -41.91 -6.56 -43.56
C LEU A 40 -40.43 -6.15 -43.50
N LEU A 41 -39.98 -5.31 -44.43
CA LEU A 41 -38.61 -4.82 -44.49
C LEU A 41 -38.33 -3.82 -43.35
N VAL A 42 -39.27 -2.91 -43.08
CA VAL A 42 -39.19 -1.94 -41.98
C VAL A 42 -39.22 -2.65 -40.62
N THR A 43 -40.06 -3.67 -40.46
CA THR A 43 -40.10 -4.46 -39.21
C THR A 43 -38.82 -5.26 -39.01
N ALA A 44 -38.24 -5.85 -40.06
CA ALA A 44 -36.95 -6.54 -39.98
C ALA A 44 -35.80 -5.59 -39.60
N ILE A 45 -35.70 -4.42 -40.24
CA ILE A 45 -34.69 -3.40 -39.90
C ILE A 45 -34.90 -2.88 -38.47
N SER A 46 -36.14 -2.65 -38.07
CA SER A 46 -36.49 -2.23 -36.70
C SER A 46 -36.08 -3.28 -35.67
N ALA A 47 -36.32 -4.57 -35.94
CA ALA A 47 -35.91 -5.65 -35.06
C ALA A 47 -34.38 -5.73 -34.92
N VAL A 48 -33.64 -5.63 -36.03
CA VAL A 48 -32.17 -5.60 -36.00
C VAL A 48 -31.64 -4.39 -35.24
N ALA A 49 -32.24 -3.20 -35.46
CA ALA A 49 -31.89 -1.99 -34.73
C ALA A 49 -32.16 -2.13 -33.22
N LEU A 50 -33.28 -2.74 -32.83
CA LEU A 50 -33.61 -3.01 -31.43
C LEU A 50 -32.61 -3.98 -30.79
N VAL A 51 -32.25 -5.07 -31.47
CA VAL A 51 -31.24 -6.01 -30.97
C VAL A 51 -29.89 -5.31 -30.78
N TRP A 52 -29.50 -4.46 -31.73
CA TRP A 52 -28.27 -3.69 -31.62
C TRP A 52 -28.30 -2.69 -30.46
N LEU A 53 -29.42 -1.97 -30.28
CA LEU A 53 -29.61 -1.05 -29.15
C LEU A 53 -29.57 -1.79 -27.81
N ILE A 54 -30.21 -2.96 -27.71
CA ILE A 54 -30.16 -3.81 -26.50
C ILE A 54 -28.71 -4.20 -26.21
N TRP A 55 -27.96 -4.67 -27.22
CA TRP A 55 -26.55 -5.02 -27.05
C TRP A 55 -25.68 -3.81 -26.66
N ALA A 56 -25.90 -2.64 -27.26
CA ALA A 56 -25.19 -1.42 -26.94
C ALA A 56 -25.45 -0.98 -25.49
N VAL A 57 -26.70 -1.03 -25.03
CA VAL A 57 -27.07 -0.70 -23.64
C VAL A 57 -26.47 -1.71 -22.65
N VAL A 58 -26.57 -3.01 -22.94
CA VAL A 58 -26.01 -4.06 -22.06
C VAL A 58 -24.49 -3.97 -21.99
N SER A 59 -23.81 -3.76 -23.12
CA SER A 59 -22.35 -3.63 -23.16
C SER A 59 -21.86 -2.36 -22.45
N ALA A 60 -22.58 -1.23 -22.60
CA ALA A 60 -22.28 0.00 -21.89
C ALA A 60 -22.46 -0.17 -20.37
N ARG A 61 -23.57 -0.79 -19.93
CA ARG A 61 -23.81 -1.07 -18.51
C ARG A 61 -22.80 -2.05 -17.92
N SER A 62 -22.45 -3.10 -18.66
CA SER A 62 -21.42 -4.07 -18.24
C SER A 62 -20.06 -3.39 -18.04
N LYS A 63 -19.64 -2.55 -19.00
CA LYS A 63 -18.40 -1.76 -18.89
C LYS A 63 -18.43 -0.77 -17.74
N ALA A 64 -19.58 -0.14 -17.46
CA ALA A 64 -19.71 0.76 -16.32
C ALA A 64 -19.59 0.00 -15.00
N LYS A 65 -20.24 -1.17 -14.89
CA LYS A 65 -20.17 -2.04 -13.71
C LYS A 65 -18.75 -2.56 -13.46
N SER A 66 -18.04 -3.00 -14.50
CA SER A 66 -16.66 -3.48 -14.33
C SER A 66 -15.71 -2.37 -13.88
N LYS A 67 -15.85 -1.15 -14.42
CA LYS A 67 -15.09 0.02 -13.94
C LYS A 67 -15.39 0.36 -12.49
N MET A 68 -16.65 0.27 -12.07
CA MET A 68 -17.06 0.52 -10.70
C MET A 68 -16.47 -0.52 -9.74
N LEU A 69 -16.61 -1.81 -10.06
CA LEU A 69 -16.01 -2.91 -9.28
C LEU A 69 -14.49 -2.77 -9.18
N HIS A 70 -13.82 -2.39 -10.27
CA HIS A 70 -12.38 -2.20 -10.26
C HIS A 70 -11.96 -1.04 -9.35
N ARG A 71 -12.72 0.07 -9.35
CA ARG A 71 -12.49 1.19 -8.43
C ARG A 71 -12.72 0.78 -6.98
N GLU A 72 -13.78 0.03 -6.71
CA GLU A 72 -14.06 -0.48 -5.35
C GLU A 72 -12.94 -1.39 -4.85
N GLN A 73 -12.44 -2.29 -5.69
CA GLN A 73 -11.30 -3.13 -5.36
C GLN A 73 -10.04 -2.31 -5.10
N LEU A 74 -9.80 -1.25 -5.88
CA LEU A 74 -8.65 -0.38 -5.70
C LEU A 74 -8.77 0.41 -4.38
N ILE A 75 -9.95 0.92 -4.04
CA ILE A 75 -10.21 1.60 -2.76
C ILE A 75 -10.08 0.61 -1.59
N GLN A 76 -10.56 -0.63 -1.74
CA GLN A 76 -10.38 -1.67 -0.73
C GLN A 76 -8.90 -2.00 -0.55
N LYS A 77 -8.14 -2.10 -1.64
CA LYS A 77 -6.70 -2.33 -1.59
C LYS A 77 -5.99 -1.17 -0.89
N GLU A 78 -6.29 0.06 -1.29
CA GLU A 78 -5.74 1.28 -0.67
C GLU A 78 -6.09 1.42 0.81
N SER A 79 -7.30 1.03 1.20
CA SER A 79 -7.75 1.14 2.58
C SER A 79 -7.22 0.03 3.50
N ILE A 80 -6.66 -1.06 2.96
CA ILE A 80 -6.15 -2.23 3.71
C ILE A 80 -4.63 -2.38 3.47
N HIS A 81 -3.89 -1.28 3.41
CA HIS A 81 -2.44 -1.32 3.39
C HIS A 81 -1.89 -1.39 4.83
N PRO A 82 -1.15 -2.46 5.20
CA PRO A 82 -0.35 -2.45 6.41
C PRO A 82 0.83 -1.48 6.24
N VAL A 83 1.23 -0.84 7.34
CA VAL A 83 2.39 0.06 7.37
C VAL A 83 3.11 -0.20 8.68
N LEU A 84 4.29 -0.79 8.61
CA LEU A 84 5.09 -1.11 9.79
C LEU A 84 5.99 0.07 10.14
N HIS A 85 5.80 0.58 11.36
CA HIS A 85 6.63 1.61 11.96
C HIS A 85 7.40 1.05 13.15
N ALA A 86 8.73 1.15 13.09
CA ALA A 86 9.57 0.84 14.22
C ALA A 86 9.80 2.08 15.08
N THR A 87 9.87 1.89 16.40
CA THR A 87 10.22 2.93 17.38
C THR A 87 11.15 2.36 18.43
N LEU A 88 12.12 3.16 18.87
CA LEU A 88 12.97 2.86 20.01
C LEU A 88 12.38 3.52 21.24
N GLN A 89 12.11 2.72 22.28
CA GLN A 89 11.51 3.20 23.52
C GLN A 89 12.28 2.65 24.73
N ARG A 90 12.13 3.32 25.87
CA ARG A 90 12.53 2.76 27.15
C ARG A 90 11.51 1.72 27.59
N SER A 91 11.96 0.70 28.34
CA SER A 91 11.05 -0.24 28.97
C SER A 91 10.24 0.45 30.08
N ASP A 92 8.93 0.20 30.11
CA ASP A 92 7.99 0.79 31.08
C ASP A 92 8.25 0.31 32.53
N GLY A 93 9.03 -0.77 32.71
CA GLY A 93 9.36 -1.34 34.02
C GLY A 93 10.81 -1.12 34.50
N GLN A 94 11.76 -0.87 33.60
CA GLN A 94 13.17 -0.63 33.94
C GLN A 94 13.73 0.51 33.11
N THR A 95 14.12 1.60 33.78
CA THR A 95 14.55 2.85 33.16
C THR A 95 15.81 2.73 32.31
N ASP A 96 16.62 1.70 32.54
CA ASP A 96 17.86 1.45 31.80
C ASP A 96 17.66 0.54 30.56
N LEU A 97 16.54 -0.18 30.43
CA LEU A 97 16.37 -1.12 29.32
C LEU A 97 15.80 -0.43 28.07
N LEU A 98 16.40 -0.76 26.92
CA LEU A 98 15.97 -0.33 25.59
C LEU A 98 15.14 -1.43 24.91
N VAL A 99 14.02 -0.99 24.35
CA VAL A 99 13.06 -1.84 23.64
C VAL A 99 12.91 -1.33 22.21
N LEU A 100 12.99 -2.24 21.25
CA LEU A 100 12.56 -1.98 19.88
C LEU A 100 11.13 -2.49 19.74
N VAL A 101 10.22 -1.59 19.34
CA VAL A 101 8.82 -1.93 19.10
C VAL A 101 8.46 -1.59 17.67
N VAL A 102 7.95 -2.59 16.96
CA VAL A 102 7.35 -2.45 15.64
C VAL A 102 5.83 -2.48 15.79
N ARG A 103 5.18 -1.46 15.24
CA ARG A 103 3.72 -1.34 15.19
C ARG A 103 3.26 -1.37 13.75
N ASN A 104 2.19 -2.10 13.47
CA ASN A 104 1.44 -1.88 12.25
C ASN A 104 0.45 -0.73 12.46
N SER A 105 0.80 0.46 11.98
CA SER A 105 -0.10 1.62 12.00
C SER A 105 -1.00 1.70 10.76
N GLY A 106 -0.79 0.79 9.81
CA GLY A 106 -1.69 0.60 8.69
C GLY A 106 -2.98 -0.09 9.12
N LYS A 107 -3.92 -0.19 8.17
CA LYS A 107 -5.24 -0.81 8.39
C LYS A 107 -5.30 -2.27 7.92
N GLY A 108 -4.23 -2.75 7.29
CA GLY A 108 -4.13 -4.09 6.73
C GLY A 108 -3.36 -5.06 7.60
N LEU A 109 -3.41 -6.34 7.22
CA LEU A 109 -2.61 -7.41 7.81
C LEU A 109 -1.27 -7.51 7.10
N ALA A 110 -0.17 -7.52 7.85
CA ALA A 110 1.15 -7.86 7.32
C ALA A 110 1.45 -9.33 7.61
N LYS A 111 1.86 -10.08 6.59
CA LYS A 111 2.27 -11.50 6.69
C LYS A 111 3.73 -11.67 6.32
N ASN A 112 4.36 -12.74 6.81
CA ASN A 112 5.73 -13.14 6.46
C ASN A 112 6.73 -11.97 6.58
N VAL A 113 6.64 -11.23 7.68
CA VAL A 113 7.42 -10.01 7.88
C VAL A 113 8.88 -10.36 8.13
N ARG A 114 9.77 -9.74 7.36
CA ARG A 114 11.23 -9.80 7.51
C ARG A 114 11.76 -8.39 7.76
N PHE A 115 12.76 -8.31 8.61
CA PHE A 115 13.37 -7.04 9.00
C PHE A 115 14.85 -7.02 8.64
N GLU A 116 15.29 -5.89 8.10
CA GLU A 116 16.68 -5.56 7.80
C GLU A 116 17.02 -4.26 8.52
N VAL A 117 18.26 -4.15 9.00
CA VAL A 117 18.74 -2.99 9.75
C VAL A 117 20.04 -2.50 9.15
N GLU A 118 20.08 -1.22 8.84
CA GLU A 118 21.22 -0.52 8.27
C GLU A 118 21.60 0.69 9.14
N PRO A 119 22.83 0.77 9.67
CA PRO A 119 23.32 1.95 10.38
C PRO A 119 23.69 3.08 9.40
N LEU A 120 23.25 4.32 9.67
CA LEU A 120 23.60 5.52 8.90
C LEU A 120 23.90 6.71 9.83
N PRO A 121 25.08 7.36 9.79
CA PRO A 121 26.30 6.93 9.11
C PRO A 121 26.84 5.61 9.68
N ASP A 122 27.84 5.04 9.00
CA ASP A 122 28.45 3.76 9.36
C ASP A 122 29.56 3.92 10.43
N HIS A 123 29.22 4.55 11.56
CA HIS A 123 30.13 4.84 12.69
C HIS A 123 29.85 3.95 13.89
N LEU A 124 30.80 3.90 14.82
CA LEU A 124 30.79 2.95 15.94
C LEU A 124 29.52 3.00 16.82
N PRO A 125 28.95 4.18 17.18
CA PRO A 125 27.67 4.28 17.88
C PRO A 125 26.48 3.62 17.17
N SER A 126 26.29 3.85 15.88
CA SER A 126 25.16 3.28 15.13
C SER A 126 25.35 1.77 14.91
N LYS A 127 26.58 1.32 14.64
CA LYS A 127 26.91 -0.11 14.54
C LYS A 127 26.62 -0.88 15.82
N LEU A 128 27.04 -0.37 16.97
CA LEU A 128 26.81 -1.05 18.25
C LEU A 128 25.33 -1.23 18.57
N VAL A 129 24.51 -0.21 18.26
CA VAL A 129 23.06 -0.33 18.45
C VAL A 129 22.46 -1.28 17.40
N ALA A 130 22.91 -1.21 16.15
CA ALA A 130 22.47 -2.12 15.09
C ALA A 130 22.75 -3.58 15.44
N ASP A 131 23.97 -3.89 15.88
CA ASP A 131 24.39 -5.24 16.28
C ASP A 131 23.61 -5.76 17.49
N ALA A 132 23.24 -4.87 18.42
CA ALA A 132 22.42 -5.25 19.56
C ALA A 132 20.97 -5.54 19.14
N VAL A 133 20.42 -4.73 18.23
CA VAL A 133 19.08 -4.89 17.67
C VAL A 133 18.96 -6.18 16.84
N MET A 134 19.95 -6.52 16.01
CA MET A 134 19.96 -7.72 15.17
C MET A 134 19.91 -9.03 15.97
N ARG A 135 20.18 -9.01 17.28
CA ARG A 135 20.09 -10.18 18.15
C ARG A 135 18.65 -10.53 18.55
N LEU A 136 17.68 -9.64 18.30
CA LEU A 136 16.28 -9.92 18.58
C LEU A 136 15.74 -11.01 17.64
N GLU A 137 14.86 -11.87 18.16
CA GLU A 137 14.25 -12.98 17.40
C GLU A 137 13.51 -12.50 16.14
N MET A 138 13.02 -11.26 16.15
CA MET A 138 12.37 -10.65 14.99
C MET A 138 13.28 -10.55 13.75
N PHE A 139 14.60 -10.49 13.93
CA PHE A 139 15.56 -10.44 12.83
C PHE A 139 16.03 -11.83 12.38
N SER A 140 16.03 -12.82 13.27
CA SER A 140 16.43 -14.19 12.94
C SER A 140 15.27 -14.99 12.33
N CYS A 141 14.12 -14.99 13.00
CA CYS A 141 12.97 -15.80 12.62
C CYS A 141 11.95 -15.03 11.79
N GLY A 142 11.97 -13.70 11.82
CA GLY A 142 10.92 -12.87 11.25
C GLY A 142 9.64 -12.93 12.11
N VAL A 143 8.55 -12.35 11.58
CA VAL A 143 7.23 -12.39 12.21
C VAL A 143 6.23 -12.96 11.21
N ASP A 144 5.53 -14.02 11.58
CA ASP A 144 4.57 -14.69 10.71
C ASP A 144 3.42 -13.76 10.32
N MET A 145 2.87 -13.03 11.30
CA MET A 145 1.72 -12.16 11.08
C MET A 145 1.71 -10.99 12.05
N LEU A 146 1.31 -9.81 11.58
CA LEU A 146 1.11 -8.63 12.41
C LEU A 146 -0.15 -7.88 12.00
N ALA A 147 -1.16 -7.93 12.87
CA ALA A 147 -2.46 -7.34 12.63
C ALA A 147 -2.43 -5.80 12.74
N SER A 148 -3.47 -5.15 12.19
CA SER A 148 -3.64 -3.70 12.29
C SER A 148 -3.68 -3.26 13.76
N GLY A 149 -2.77 -2.36 14.14
CA GLY A 149 -2.64 -1.83 15.49
C GLY A 149 -1.85 -2.72 16.46
N GLU A 150 -1.49 -3.94 16.07
CA GLU A 150 -0.69 -4.84 16.88
C GLU A 150 0.74 -4.32 17.06
N LEU A 151 1.32 -4.64 18.21
CA LEU A 151 2.67 -4.28 18.62
C LEU A 151 3.48 -5.55 18.79
N TYR A 152 4.64 -5.59 18.14
CA TYR A 152 5.61 -6.66 18.34
C TYR A 152 6.97 -6.03 18.64
N GLY A 153 7.63 -6.48 19.69
CA GLY A 153 8.84 -5.84 20.16
C GLY A 153 9.58 -6.67 21.18
N GLY A 154 10.83 -6.29 21.42
CA GLY A 154 11.69 -6.97 22.36
C GLY A 154 12.71 -6.04 22.99
N VAL A 155 13.10 -6.37 24.21
CA VAL A 155 14.23 -5.73 24.90
C VAL A 155 15.51 -6.23 24.26
N PHE A 156 16.40 -5.33 23.85
CA PHE A 156 17.66 -5.72 23.18
C PHE A 156 18.92 -5.38 23.97
N ALA A 157 18.90 -4.34 24.82
CA ALA A 157 20.07 -3.93 25.57
C ALA A 157 19.76 -3.00 26.76
N SER A 158 20.73 -2.87 27.67
CA SER A 158 20.80 -1.77 28.65
C SER A 158 21.45 -0.54 28.01
N MET A 159 20.86 0.63 28.25
CA MET A 159 21.31 1.92 27.73
C MET A 159 22.67 2.31 28.34
N LEU A 160 22.85 2.13 29.65
CA LEU A 160 24.11 2.36 30.35
C LEU A 160 25.21 1.41 29.86
N ALA A 161 24.89 0.13 29.67
CA ALA A 161 25.86 -0.86 29.18
C ALA A 161 26.31 -0.59 27.74
N LEU A 162 25.40 -0.10 26.88
CA LEU A 162 25.75 0.33 25.52
C LEU A 162 26.59 1.60 25.54
N ALA A 163 26.20 2.60 26.34
CA ALA A 163 26.93 3.86 26.43
C ALA A 163 28.35 3.69 27.00
N ALA A 164 28.56 2.75 27.93
CA ALA A 164 29.88 2.45 28.48
C ALA A 164 30.87 1.90 27.44
N LYS A 165 30.39 1.34 26.32
CA LYS A 165 31.22 0.88 25.20
C LYS A 165 31.56 1.98 24.21
N LEU A 166 30.97 3.16 24.35
CA LEU A 166 31.18 4.30 23.46
C LEU A 166 32.27 5.22 24.04
N PRO A 167 33.22 5.70 23.22
CA PRO A 167 34.32 6.54 23.69
C PRO A 167 33.83 7.84 24.35
N ASP A 168 32.80 8.48 23.76
CA ASP A 168 32.22 9.72 24.27
C ASP A 168 30.98 9.48 25.15
N GLN A 169 30.64 8.21 25.43
CA GLN A 169 29.41 7.80 26.13
C GLN A 169 28.12 8.44 25.60
N THR A 170 28.11 8.77 24.31
CA THR A 170 27.00 9.41 23.61
C THR A 170 26.60 8.59 22.40
N PHE A 171 25.29 8.43 22.22
CA PHE A 171 24.70 7.87 21.03
C PHE A 171 24.70 8.90 19.91
N GLY A 172 24.88 8.47 18.67
CA GLY A 172 24.86 9.37 17.54
C GLY A 172 24.47 8.65 16.27
N GLY A 173 23.94 9.41 15.32
CA GLY A 173 23.50 8.92 14.02
C GLY A 173 22.13 8.24 14.05
N VAL A 174 21.87 7.49 13.00
CA VAL A 174 20.54 7.03 12.62
C VAL A 174 20.58 5.54 12.31
N LEU A 175 19.48 4.87 12.60
CA LEU A 175 19.26 3.46 12.32
C LEU A 175 18.10 3.36 11.33
N LYS A 176 18.38 2.88 10.12
CA LYS A 176 17.36 2.62 9.12
C LYS A 176 16.90 1.17 9.26
N LEU A 177 15.63 0.99 9.59
CA LEU A 177 14.99 -0.30 9.67
C LEU A 177 14.05 -0.46 8.48
N LYS A 178 14.31 -1.48 7.66
CA LYS A 178 13.51 -1.83 6.51
C LYS A 178 12.74 -3.11 6.80
N ALA A 179 11.43 -3.07 6.63
CA ALA A 179 10.57 -4.23 6.77
C ALA A 179 10.04 -4.64 5.40
N SER A 180 10.15 -5.91 5.05
CA SER A 180 9.52 -6.51 3.87
C SER A 180 8.44 -7.48 4.32
N TYR A 181 7.26 -7.41 3.71
CA TYR A 181 6.08 -8.19 4.11
C TYR A 181 5.11 -8.38 2.96
N GLU A 182 4.21 -9.35 3.11
CA GLU A 182 3.09 -9.58 2.20
C GLU A 182 1.82 -8.96 2.77
N ASN A 183 1.05 -8.27 1.93
CA ASN A 183 -0.25 -7.75 2.33
C ASN A 183 -1.33 -8.87 2.33
N ALA A 184 -2.55 -8.54 2.74
CA ALA A 184 -3.67 -9.49 2.75
C ALA A 184 -4.02 -10.07 1.36
N PHE A 185 -3.60 -9.42 0.27
CA PHE A 185 -3.82 -9.83 -1.11
C PHE A 185 -2.63 -10.61 -1.72
N GLY A 186 -1.55 -10.81 -0.95
CA GLY A 186 -0.34 -11.49 -1.39
C GLY A 186 0.64 -10.61 -2.19
N ASP A 187 0.45 -9.29 -2.23
CA ASP A 187 1.46 -8.41 -2.83
C ASP A 187 2.61 -8.15 -1.85
N LEU A 188 3.83 -8.22 -2.36
CA LEU A 188 5.04 -7.84 -1.63
C LEU A 188 5.09 -6.32 -1.45
N CYS A 189 5.28 -5.90 -0.21
CA CYS A 189 5.33 -4.52 0.23
C CYS A 189 6.58 -4.29 1.09
N THR A 190 7.04 -3.05 1.16
CA THR A 190 8.17 -2.65 2.00
C THR A 190 7.85 -1.37 2.75
N SER A 191 8.24 -1.28 4.02
CA SER A 191 8.25 -0.03 4.77
C SER A 191 9.63 0.27 5.33
N GLU A 192 9.95 1.55 5.44
CA GLU A 192 11.21 2.02 6.01
C GLU A 192 10.89 2.89 7.24
N SER A 193 11.63 2.67 8.32
CA SER A 193 11.58 3.46 9.54
C SER A 193 12.97 3.98 9.83
N ILE A 194 13.05 5.28 10.10
CA ILE A 194 14.31 5.97 10.38
C ILE A 194 14.31 6.32 11.87
N LEU A 195 15.29 5.78 12.60
CA LEU A 195 15.40 5.87 14.05
C LEU A 195 16.60 6.76 14.41
N ASP A 196 16.34 7.95 14.93
CA ASP A 196 17.42 8.83 15.41
C ASP A 196 17.90 8.39 16.80
N LEU A 197 19.18 8.05 16.91
CA LEU A 197 19.80 7.60 18.15
C LEU A 197 20.16 8.77 19.07
N GLY A 198 20.22 10.00 18.56
CA GLY A 198 20.47 11.19 19.37
C GLY A 198 19.42 11.39 20.46
N ILE A 199 18.18 10.94 20.23
CA ILE A 199 17.08 10.98 21.19
C ILE A 199 17.42 10.17 22.47
N LEU A 200 18.25 9.13 22.35
CA LEU A 200 18.69 8.31 23.48
C LEU A 200 19.62 9.06 24.44
N ASN A 201 20.29 10.14 24.01
CA ASN A 201 21.18 10.92 24.87
C ASN A 201 20.43 11.73 25.92
N PHE A 202 19.30 12.33 25.54
CA PHE A 202 18.40 12.99 26.48
C PHE A 202 18.02 12.01 27.59
N ASN A 203 17.67 10.80 27.16
CA ASN A 203 17.29 9.74 28.06
C ASN A 203 18.45 9.27 28.96
N LEU A 204 19.66 9.15 28.42
CA LEU A 204 20.84 8.79 29.20
C LEU A 204 21.17 9.82 30.30
N SER A 205 20.99 11.11 30.00
CA SER A 205 21.26 12.21 30.94
C SER A 205 20.33 12.22 32.16
N GLU A 206 19.04 11.91 31.95
CA GLU A 206 18.06 11.74 33.04
C GLU A 206 18.41 10.57 33.96
N ILE A 207 18.85 9.44 33.39
CA ILE A 207 19.20 8.24 34.17
C ILE A 207 20.45 8.53 35.01
N LYS A 208 21.48 9.15 34.43
CA LYS A 208 22.70 9.54 35.15
C LYS A 208 22.41 10.52 36.29
N SER A 209 21.55 11.53 36.06
CA SER A 209 21.20 12.53 37.09
C SER A 209 20.32 11.96 38.22
N SER A 210 19.44 11.00 37.93
CA SER A 210 18.64 10.32 38.96
C SER A 210 19.46 9.31 39.78
N GLY A 211 20.52 8.73 39.23
CA GLY A 211 21.50 7.91 39.97
C GLY A 211 22.37 8.71 40.95
N GLU A 212 22.50 10.03 40.75
CA GLU A 212 23.27 10.96 41.61
C GLU A 212 22.41 11.60 42.73
N GLN A 213 21.37 10.92 43.23
CA GLN A 213 20.73 11.36 44.48
C GLN A 213 21.69 11.20 45.67
N LYS A 214 22.38 12.30 45.99
CA LYS A 214 23.10 12.57 47.24
C LYS A 214 22.40 11.89 48.42
N PRO A 215 23.12 11.23 49.35
CA PRO A 215 22.51 10.65 50.53
C PRO A 215 21.81 11.78 51.31
N ARG A 216 20.48 11.71 51.38
CA ARG A 216 19.69 12.58 52.27
C ARG A 216 20.25 12.42 53.67
N LYS A 217 20.95 13.45 54.16
CA LYS A 217 21.33 13.56 55.57
C LYS A 217 20.04 13.39 56.38
N LYS A 218 19.92 12.28 57.12
CA LYS A 218 18.90 12.11 58.15
C LYS A 218 19.06 13.28 59.13
N LEU A 219 18.13 14.23 59.10
CA LEU A 219 17.93 15.15 60.21
C LEU A 219 17.22 14.34 61.30
N LEU A 220 17.98 13.97 62.32
CA LEU A 220 17.46 13.58 63.62
C LEU A 220 16.98 14.87 64.31
N TYR A 221 15.67 14.98 64.51
CA TYR A 221 15.07 15.79 65.56
C TYR A 221 13.93 14.97 66.17
#